data_AF-A0A0R2LH05-F1
#
_entry.id   AF-A0A0R2LH05-F1
#
_cell.length_a   1.000
_cell.length_b   1.000
_cell.length_c   1.000
_cell.angle_alpha   90.00
_cell.angle_beta   90.00
_cell.angle_gamma   90.00
#
_symmetry.space_group_name_H-M   'P 1'
#
loop_
_entity.id
_entity.type
_entity.pdbx_description
1 polymer ?
#
loop_
_entity_poly.entity_id
_entity_poly.type
_entity_poly.pdbx_seq_one_letter_code
_entity_poly.pdbx_strand_id
1 'polypeptide(L)'
;MSVDDLYKNSIESTTHMRTILNKIESELMMEQYFNVSENLASINADDINNNTLKMQFYYQKGLFAALTNGKIESVFYFFSQILDDLDEKHQSIFSYLAFVGLGITYSKNEQNEKADFYFSKVLDYINIHKDETFDKGSINAYLKILTIVFFTAEFYIKMNNYDISVELVNRGIKLCSEQHITYYLPRLKFLAAKIAIGKHEPKEVVDNLFTESLAFAKINQNENVELRINTLRKQYEENQN
;
A
#
# COMPACT_ATOMS: atom_id res chain seq x y z
N MET A 1 -6.89 -29.19 -31.31
CA MET A 1 -7.40 -28.10 -30.45
C MET A 1 -8.19 -27.16 -31.33
N SER A 2 -9.45 -26.88 -30.96
CA SER A 2 -10.24 -25.85 -31.62
C SER A 2 -9.78 -24.45 -31.18
N VAL A 3 -10.08 -23.44 -31.99
CA VAL A 3 -9.91 -22.02 -31.61
C VAL A 3 -10.70 -21.72 -30.33
N ASP A 4 -11.89 -22.29 -30.18
CA ASP A 4 -12.72 -22.14 -28.98
C ASP A 4 -12.08 -22.75 -27.73
N ASP A 5 -11.34 -23.87 -27.87
CA ASP A 5 -10.63 -24.50 -26.75
C ASP A 5 -9.44 -23.62 -26.30
N LEU A 6 -8.74 -22.98 -27.24
CA LEU A 6 -7.65 -22.06 -26.93
C LEU A 6 -8.16 -20.79 -26.23
N TYR A 7 -9.27 -20.23 -26.71
CA TYR A 7 -9.91 -19.07 -26.07
C TYR A 7 -10.39 -19.40 -24.66
N LYS A 8 -11.05 -20.55 -24.45
CA LYS A 8 -11.52 -20.97 -23.12
C LYS A 8 -10.37 -21.17 -22.13
N ASN A 9 -9.31 -21.85 -22.55
CA ASN A 9 -8.11 -22.05 -21.73
C ASN A 9 -7.42 -20.72 -21.36
N SER A 10 -7.42 -19.74 -22.28
CA SER A 10 -6.85 -18.41 -22.01
C SER A 10 -7.65 -17.61 -20.96
N ILE A 11 -8.97 -17.72 -20.98
CA ILE A 11 -9.87 -17.05 -20.03
C ILE A 11 -9.74 -17.68 -18.64
N GLU A 12 -9.68 -19.01 -18.57
CA GLU A 12 -9.48 -19.75 -17.32
C GLU A 12 -8.12 -19.40 -16.68
N SER A 13 -7.05 -19.39 -17.47
CA SER A 13 -5.71 -18.96 -17.03
C SER A 13 -5.70 -17.51 -16.51
N THR A 14 -6.33 -16.58 -17.23
CA THR A 14 -6.43 -15.16 -16.83
C THR A 14 -7.19 -15.00 -15.51
N THR A 15 -8.28 -15.74 -15.33
CA THR A 15 -9.11 -15.69 -14.12
C THR A 15 -8.36 -16.26 -12.92
N HIS A 16 -7.64 -17.37 -13.12
CA HIS A 16 -6.79 -17.97 -12.11
C HIS A 16 -5.68 -17.00 -11.67
N MET A 17 -4.95 -16.42 -12.62
CA MET A 17 -3.88 -15.46 -12.32
C MET A 17 -4.40 -14.23 -11.58
N ARG A 18 -5.56 -13.69 -11.97
CA ARG A 18 -6.22 -12.59 -11.25
C ARG A 18 -6.50 -12.95 -9.79
N THR A 19 -6.97 -14.17 -9.53
CA THR A 19 -7.28 -14.63 -8.17
C THR A 19 -6.02 -14.66 -7.29
N ILE A 20 -4.92 -15.19 -7.83
CA ILE A 20 -3.63 -15.22 -7.12
C ILE A 20 -3.14 -13.80 -6.84
N LEU A 21 -3.09 -12.92 -7.84
CA LEU A 21 -2.61 -11.54 -7.66
C LEU A 21 -3.51 -10.74 -6.70
N ASN A 22 -4.81 -10.98 -6.69
CA ASN A 22 -5.73 -10.34 -5.73
C ASN A 22 -5.50 -10.82 -4.29
N LYS A 23 -5.14 -12.09 -4.11
CA LYS A 23 -4.75 -12.63 -2.81
C LYS A 23 -3.45 -11.98 -2.33
N ILE A 24 -2.43 -11.91 -3.19
CA ILE A 24 -1.14 -11.26 -2.89
C ILE A 24 -1.35 -9.80 -2.47
N GLU A 25 -2.27 -9.07 -3.13
CA GLU A 25 -2.61 -7.69 -2.75
C GLU A 25 -3.06 -7.60 -1.29
N SER A 26 -3.98 -8.48 -0.89
CA SER A 26 -4.52 -8.51 0.47
C SER A 26 -3.44 -8.89 1.49
N GLU A 27 -2.60 -9.87 1.16
CA GLU A 27 -1.48 -10.32 2.01
C GLU A 27 -0.43 -9.22 2.20
N LEU A 28 -0.11 -8.45 1.15
CA LEU A 28 0.75 -7.26 1.24
C LEU A 28 0.15 -6.22 2.19
N MET A 29 -1.16 -5.97 2.10
CA MET A 29 -1.86 -5.02 2.97
C MET A 29 -1.87 -5.47 4.45
N MET A 30 -1.91 -6.78 4.68
CA MET A 30 -1.84 -7.39 6.01
C MET A 30 -0.41 -7.62 6.53
N GLU A 31 0.62 -7.17 5.79
CA GLU A 31 2.04 -7.35 6.15
C GLU A 31 2.44 -8.85 6.28
N GLN A 32 1.75 -9.74 5.56
CA GLN A 32 2.01 -11.19 5.53
C GLN A 32 3.12 -11.54 4.52
N TYR A 33 4.30 -10.94 4.73
CA TYR A 33 5.40 -10.98 3.76
C TYR A 33 5.90 -12.38 3.41
N PHE A 34 5.80 -13.35 4.33
CA PHE A 34 6.13 -14.75 4.06
C PHE A 34 5.25 -15.32 2.94
N ASN A 35 3.92 -15.21 3.08
CA ASN A 35 2.95 -15.69 2.08
C ASN A 35 3.11 -14.96 0.74
N VAL A 36 3.34 -13.65 0.79
CA VAL A 36 3.60 -12.83 -0.40
C VAL A 36 4.83 -13.35 -1.15
N SER A 37 5.91 -13.65 -0.43
CA SER A 37 7.14 -14.17 -1.03
C SER A 37 6.92 -15.52 -1.72
N GLU A 38 6.23 -16.46 -1.06
CA GLU A 38 5.92 -17.77 -1.64
C GLU A 38 5.05 -17.65 -2.90
N ASN A 39 3.97 -16.87 -2.81
CA ASN A 39 3.03 -16.69 -3.93
C ASN A 39 3.71 -15.99 -5.11
N LEU A 40 4.51 -14.94 -4.89
CA LEU A 40 5.23 -14.24 -5.97
C LEU A 40 6.33 -15.10 -6.62
N ALA A 41 6.96 -16.01 -5.87
CA ALA A 41 7.97 -16.92 -6.40
C ALA A 41 7.37 -18.00 -7.32
N SER A 42 6.10 -18.35 -7.12
CA SER A 42 5.38 -19.36 -7.93
C SER A 42 4.93 -18.86 -9.31
N ILE A 43 5.00 -17.55 -9.56
CA ILE A 43 4.50 -16.92 -10.78
C ILE A 43 5.66 -16.61 -11.72
N ASN A 44 5.55 -17.09 -12.96
CA ASN A 44 6.39 -16.63 -14.06
C ASN A 44 5.69 -15.47 -14.80
N ALA A 45 6.42 -14.38 -15.05
CA ALA A 45 5.89 -13.18 -15.71
C ALA A 45 5.46 -13.47 -17.17
N ASP A 46 6.13 -14.41 -17.83
CA ASP A 46 5.85 -14.78 -19.22
C ASP A 46 4.53 -15.55 -19.37
N ASP A 47 4.02 -16.13 -18.28
CA ASP A 47 2.74 -16.84 -18.27
C ASP A 47 1.55 -15.87 -18.14
N ILE A 48 1.80 -14.58 -17.90
CA ILE A 48 0.77 -13.56 -17.71
C ILE A 48 0.44 -12.88 -19.06
N ASN A 49 -0.56 -13.43 -19.75
CA ASN A 49 -1.00 -12.96 -21.07
C ASN A 49 -1.90 -11.69 -21.05
N ASN A 50 -1.96 -10.97 -19.94
CA ASN A 50 -2.78 -9.78 -19.78
C ASN A 50 -1.94 -8.63 -19.18
N ASN A 51 -1.84 -7.51 -19.90
CA ASN A 51 -0.99 -6.38 -19.49
C ASN A 51 -1.39 -5.79 -18.13
N THR A 52 -2.69 -5.69 -17.82
CA THR A 52 -3.16 -5.20 -16.52
C THR A 52 -2.70 -6.12 -15.37
N LEU A 53 -2.80 -7.44 -15.56
CA LEU A 53 -2.30 -8.41 -14.58
C LEU A 53 -0.77 -8.40 -14.49
N LYS A 54 -0.08 -8.17 -15.62
CA LYS A 54 1.37 -8.07 -15.66
C LYS A 54 1.88 -6.83 -14.91
N MET A 55 1.21 -5.69 -15.07
CA MET A 55 1.44 -4.50 -14.26
C MET A 55 1.20 -4.75 -12.78
N GLN A 56 0.08 -5.40 -12.42
CA GLN A 56 -0.21 -5.76 -11.03
C GLN A 56 0.89 -6.65 -10.43
N PHE A 57 1.36 -7.65 -11.18
CA PHE A 57 2.45 -8.51 -10.77
C PHE A 57 3.76 -7.74 -10.52
N TYR A 58 4.19 -6.90 -11.46
CA TYR A 58 5.42 -6.11 -11.29
C TYR A 58 5.31 -5.10 -10.15
N TYR A 59 4.14 -4.48 -9.97
CA TYR A 59 3.91 -3.57 -8.85
C TYR A 59 4.04 -4.33 -7.52
N GLN A 60 3.42 -5.50 -7.40
CA GLN A 60 3.46 -6.30 -6.17
C GLN A 60 4.89 -6.80 -5.88
N LYS A 61 5.65 -7.21 -6.90
CA LYS A 61 7.08 -7.53 -6.76
C LYS A 61 7.91 -6.33 -6.31
N GLY A 62 7.73 -5.18 -6.95
CA GLY A 62 8.45 -3.94 -6.62
C GLY A 62 8.13 -3.47 -5.21
N LEU A 63 6.86 -3.44 -4.82
CA LEU A 63 6.42 -3.02 -3.49
C LEU A 63 6.93 -3.99 -2.42
N PHE A 64 6.82 -5.31 -2.65
CA PHE A 64 7.38 -6.31 -1.75
C PHE A 64 8.88 -6.08 -1.51
N ALA A 65 9.66 -5.91 -2.58
CA ALA A 65 11.09 -5.63 -2.48
C ALA A 65 11.40 -4.31 -1.74
N ALA A 66 10.65 -3.24 -2.03
CA ALA A 66 10.80 -1.95 -1.35
C ALA A 66 10.54 -2.06 0.16
N LEU A 67 9.54 -2.85 0.57
CA LEU A 67 9.16 -3.02 1.98
C LEU A 67 10.12 -3.93 2.74
N THR A 68 10.61 -5.01 2.12
CA THR A 68 11.40 -6.07 2.77
C THR A 68 12.92 -5.92 2.68
N ASN A 69 13.42 -4.70 2.37
CA ASN A 69 14.86 -4.43 2.17
C ASN A 69 15.46 -5.24 1.01
N GLY A 70 14.67 -5.48 -0.03
CA GLY A 70 15.18 -6.01 -1.30
C GLY A 70 16.21 -5.07 -1.92
N LYS A 71 17.02 -5.62 -2.84
CA LYS A 71 18.01 -4.85 -3.59
C LYS A 71 17.35 -3.69 -4.33
N ILE A 72 17.97 -2.52 -4.26
CA ILE A 72 17.45 -1.31 -4.87
C ILE A 72 17.30 -1.48 -6.39
N GLU A 73 18.23 -2.19 -7.02
CA GLU A 73 18.23 -2.51 -8.45
C GLU A 73 17.02 -3.37 -8.84
N SER A 74 16.62 -4.31 -7.99
CA SER A 74 15.43 -5.12 -8.21
C SER A 74 14.16 -4.27 -8.17
N VAL A 75 14.08 -3.33 -7.22
CA VAL A 75 12.94 -2.41 -7.12
C VAL A 75 12.83 -1.56 -8.39
N PHE A 76 13.93 -0.93 -8.81
CA PHE A 76 13.95 -0.15 -10.05
C PHE A 76 13.60 -0.99 -11.27
N TYR A 77 14.16 -2.20 -11.38
CA TYR A 77 13.85 -3.11 -12.47
C TYR A 77 12.35 -3.39 -12.54
N PHE A 78 11.71 -3.82 -11.45
CA PHE A 78 10.28 -4.14 -11.48
C PHE A 78 9.41 -2.92 -11.83
N PHE A 79 9.73 -1.74 -11.30
CA PHE A 79 8.95 -0.54 -11.62
C PHE A 79 9.22 0.01 -13.02
N SER A 80 10.41 -0.19 -13.60
CA SER A 80 10.68 0.15 -15.02
C SER A 80 9.79 -0.64 -15.98
N GLN A 81 9.46 -1.90 -15.65
CA GLN A 81 8.54 -2.70 -16.48
C GLN A 81 7.14 -2.07 -16.57
N ILE A 82 6.75 -1.26 -15.59
CA ILE A 82 5.51 -0.50 -15.62
C ILE A 82 5.73 0.84 -16.32
N LEU A 83 6.67 1.63 -15.80
CA LEU A 83 6.82 3.04 -16.15
C LEU A 83 7.39 3.28 -17.56
N ASP A 84 8.18 2.33 -18.07
CA ASP A 84 8.92 2.48 -19.33
C ASP A 84 8.43 1.53 -20.44
N ASP A 85 7.53 0.59 -20.12
CA ASP A 85 7.02 -0.42 -21.06
C ASP A 85 5.48 -0.52 -21.02
N LEU A 86 4.91 -1.09 -19.94
CA LEU A 86 3.49 -1.43 -19.91
C LEU A 86 2.53 -0.24 -19.79
N ASP A 87 2.98 0.89 -19.23
CA ASP A 87 2.20 2.12 -19.02
C ASP A 87 3.08 3.38 -19.19
N GLU A 88 3.80 3.49 -20.31
CA GLU A 88 4.73 4.60 -20.60
C GLU A 88 4.09 6.00 -20.46
N LYS A 89 2.77 6.11 -20.69
CA LYS A 89 2.02 7.37 -20.58
C LYS A 89 1.56 7.70 -19.15
N HIS A 90 1.86 6.83 -18.18
CA HIS A 90 1.49 6.95 -16.77
C HIS A 90 -0.01 7.20 -16.55
N GLN A 91 -0.86 6.48 -17.29
CA GLN A 91 -2.31 6.68 -17.28
C GLN A 91 -3.03 5.77 -16.29
N SER A 92 -2.39 4.68 -15.85
CA SER A 92 -2.99 3.74 -14.92
C SER A 92 -2.57 3.99 -13.47
N ILE A 93 -3.38 3.51 -12.53
CA ILE A 93 -3.04 3.49 -11.10
C ILE A 93 -1.71 2.77 -10.81
N PHE A 94 -1.27 1.86 -11.69
CA PHE A 94 -0.02 1.11 -11.49
C PHE A 94 1.22 1.98 -11.59
N SER A 95 1.19 3.05 -12.40
CA SER A 95 2.28 4.03 -12.44
C SER A 95 2.42 4.78 -11.12
N TYR A 96 1.30 5.15 -10.50
CA TYR A 96 1.31 5.82 -9.18
C TYR A 96 1.71 4.87 -8.05
N LEU A 97 1.32 3.60 -8.13
CA LEU A 97 1.82 2.56 -7.22
C LEU A 97 3.34 2.33 -7.38
N ALA A 98 3.85 2.42 -8.62
CA ALA A 98 5.29 2.36 -8.88
C ALA A 98 6.01 3.57 -8.27
N PHE A 99 5.47 4.78 -8.42
CA PHE A 99 6.00 5.97 -7.75
C PHE A 99 5.99 5.85 -6.22
N VAL A 100 4.94 5.27 -5.62
CA VAL A 100 4.93 4.95 -4.17
C VAL A 100 6.10 4.06 -3.80
N GLY A 101 6.31 2.95 -4.51
CA GLY A 101 7.40 2.04 -4.20
C GLY A 101 8.80 2.65 -4.37
N LEU A 102 8.98 3.48 -5.40
CA LEU A 102 10.21 4.27 -5.59
C LEU A 102 10.40 5.28 -4.46
N GLY A 103 9.34 5.99 -4.06
CA GLY A 103 9.35 6.92 -2.94
C GLY A 103 9.73 6.25 -1.61
N ILE A 104 9.14 5.10 -1.31
CA ILE A 104 9.51 4.25 -0.14
C ILE A 104 11.00 3.92 -0.20
N THR A 105 11.47 3.48 -1.37
CA THR A 105 12.85 3.03 -1.58
C THR A 105 13.85 4.17 -1.36
N TYR A 106 13.62 5.34 -1.94
CA TYR A 106 14.48 6.51 -1.70
C TYR A 106 14.42 6.98 -0.25
N SER A 107 13.23 6.99 0.37
CA SER A 107 13.07 7.39 1.77
C SER A 107 13.83 6.48 2.74
N LYS A 108 13.85 5.17 2.48
CA LYS A 108 14.63 4.19 3.27
C LYS A 108 16.14 4.33 3.11
N ASN A 109 16.59 4.88 1.97
CA ASN A 109 17.98 5.20 1.70
C ASN A 109 18.34 6.66 2.06
N GLU A 110 17.54 7.29 2.93
CA GLU A 110 17.72 8.66 3.42
C GLU A 110 17.74 9.76 2.33
N GLN A 111 17.32 9.42 1.11
CA GLN A 111 17.23 10.35 -0.03
C GLN A 111 15.84 11.00 -0.06
N ASN A 112 15.51 11.75 1.00
CA ASN A 112 14.17 12.30 1.21
C ASN A 112 13.72 13.26 0.10
N GLU A 113 14.62 14.05 -0.49
CA GLU A 113 14.28 14.93 -1.63
C GLU A 113 13.78 14.13 -2.85
N LYS A 114 14.44 13.01 -3.15
CA LYS A 114 14.00 12.13 -4.24
C LYS A 114 12.71 11.42 -3.88
N ALA A 115 12.54 11.02 -2.63
CA ALA A 115 11.28 10.43 -2.17
C ALA A 115 10.12 11.43 -2.33
N ASP A 116 10.32 12.69 -1.96
CA ASP A 116 9.32 13.76 -2.10
C ASP A 116 8.95 14.02 -3.57
N PHE A 117 9.92 13.95 -4.48
CA PHE A 117 9.63 14.03 -5.91
C PHE A 117 8.64 12.95 -6.39
N TYR A 118 8.74 11.71 -5.89
CA TYR A 118 7.78 10.67 -6.26
C TYR A 118 6.46 10.80 -5.50
N PHE A 119 6.49 11.11 -4.20
CA PHE A 119 5.27 11.25 -3.41
C PHE A 119 4.43 12.49 -3.78
N SER A 120 5.04 13.56 -4.28
CA SER A 120 4.31 14.72 -4.82
C SER A 120 3.49 14.35 -6.06
N LYS A 121 4.07 13.59 -7.01
CA LYS A 121 3.31 13.04 -8.16
C LYS A 121 2.12 12.18 -7.72
N VAL A 122 2.32 11.39 -6.67
CA VAL A 122 1.26 10.55 -6.09
C VAL A 122 0.19 11.40 -5.41
N LEU A 123 0.59 12.44 -4.68
CA LEU A 123 -0.34 13.38 -4.04
C LEU A 123 -1.18 14.13 -5.07
N ASP A 124 -0.58 14.56 -6.19
CA ASP A 124 -1.31 15.19 -7.30
C ASP A 124 -2.39 14.26 -7.86
N TYR A 125 -2.06 12.98 -8.06
CA TYR A 125 -3.04 11.97 -8.48
C TYR A 125 -4.18 11.80 -7.47
N ILE A 126 -3.86 11.69 -6.17
CA ILE A 126 -4.86 11.59 -5.10
C ILE A 126 -5.80 12.80 -5.15
N ASN A 127 -5.26 14.00 -5.34
CA ASN A 127 -6.02 15.25 -5.36
C ASN A 127 -6.91 15.39 -6.59
N ILE A 128 -6.43 15.00 -7.78
CA ILE A 128 -7.22 15.00 -9.02
C ILE A 128 -8.42 14.04 -8.89
N HIS A 129 -8.22 12.87 -8.28
CA HIS A 129 -9.24 11.81 -8.17
C HIS A 129 -9.91 11.82 -6.79
N LYS A 130 -10.01 12.98 -6.11
CA LYS A 130 -10.56 13.07 -4.75
C LYS A 130 -12.08 12.89 -4.68
N ASP A 131 -12.77 13.34 -5.73
CA ASP A 131 -14.23 13.33 -5.82
C ASP A 131 -14.76 12.10 -6.58
N GLU A 132 -13.86 11.24 -7.07
CA GLU A 132 -14.24 10.02 -7.77
C GLU A 132 -14.83 9.00 -6.80
N THR A 133 -16.08 8.63 -7.06
CA THR A 133 -16.67 7.43 -6.45
C THR A 133 -16.12 6.23 -7.21
N PHE A 134 -15.14 5.54 -6.63
CA PHE A 134 -14.66 4.29 -7.21
C PHE A 134 -15.82 3.31 -7.29
N ASP A 135 -16.10 2.84 -8.51
CA ASP A 135 -17.19 1.91 -8.77
C ASP A 135 -16.97 0.63 -7.95
N LYS A 136 -18.06 0.10 -7.39
CA LYS A 136 -18.08 -1.00 -6.40
C LYS A 136 -17.65 -2.35 -6.97
N GLY A 137 -17.04 -2.37 -8.16
CA GLY A 137 -16.80 -3.56 -8.97
C GLY A 137 -15.68 -4.48 -8.48
N SER A 138 -14.71 -4.01 -7.67
CA SER A 138 -13.66 -4.87 -7.10
C SER A 138 -13.00 -4.29 -5.85
N ILE A 139 -12.99 -5.06 -4.77
CA ILE A 139 -12.27 -4.76 -3.52
C ILE A 139 -10.79 -4.41 -3.78
N ASN A 140 -10.14 -5.05 -4.75
CA ASN A 140 -8.73 -4.83 -5.08
C ASN A 140 -8.45 -3.48 -5.74
N ALA A 141 -9.45 -2.77 -6.27
CA ALA A 141 -9.28 -1.38 -6.70
C ALA A 141 -9.12 -0.47 -5.47
N TYR A 142 -9.97 -0.68 -4.44
CA TYR A 142 -9.88 0.04 -3.17
C TYR A 142 -8.55 -0.22 -2.45
N LEU A 143 -8.05 -1.46 -2.45
CA LEU A 143 -6.76 -1.78 -1.81
C LEU A 143 -5.58 -1.01 -2.44
N LYS A 144 -5.58 -0.82 -3.76
CA LYS A 144 -4.55 -0.03 -4.44
C LYS A 144 -4.59 1.43 -4.04
N ILE A 145 -5.79 2.00 -3.91
CA ILE A 145 -5.96 3.39 -3.45
C ILE A 145 -5.55 3.52 -1.99
N LEU A 146 -5.93 2.56 -1.14
CA LEU A 146 -5.50 2.52 0.26
C LEU A 146 -3.98 2.45 0.37
N THR A 147 -3.32 1.65 -0.48
CA THR A 147 -1.86 1.59 -0.57
C THR A 147 -1.25 2.95 -0.86
N ILE A 148 -1.75 3.61 -1.90
CA ILE A 148 -1.31 4.95 -2.32
C ILE A 148 -1.47 5.95 -1.18
N VAL A 149 -2.66 6.03 -0.60
CA VAL A 149 -3.00 6.98 0.46
C VAL A 149 -2.17 6.73 1.71
N PHE A 150 -2.04 5.48 2.14
CA PHE A 150 -1.32 5.10 3.36
C PHE A 150 0.16 5.46 3.28
N PHE A 151 0.86 5.01 2.23
CA PHE A 151 2.31 5.22 2.15
C PHE A 151 2.66 6.69 1.89
N THR A 152 1.80 7.41 1.18
CA THR A 152 1.95 8.87 1.02
C THR A 152 1.76 9.58 2.35
N ALA A 153 0.76 9.19 3.16
CA ALA A 153 0.57 9.74 4.49
C ALA A 153 1.76 9.45 5.40
N GLU A 154 2.25 8.21 5.40
CA GLU A 154 3.40 7.79 6.20
C GLU A 154 4.67 8.58 5.86
N PHE A 155 4.89 8.83 4.56
CA PHE A 155 5.99 9.69 4.11
C PHE A 155 5.86 11.12 4.63
N TYR A 156 4.70 11.76 4.47
CA TYR A 156 4.51 13.14 4.95
C TYR A 156 4.55 13.24 6.49
N ILE A 157 4.18 12.19 7.23
CA ILE A 157 4.40 12.12 8.69
C ILE A 157 5.90 12.15 9.01
N LYS A 158 6.71 11.39 8.26
CA LYS A 158 8.18 11.40 8.42
C LYS A 158 8.76 12.80 8.18
N MET A 159 8.15 13.57 7.29
CA MET A 159 8.53 14.94 6.96
C MET A 159 7.86 16.00 7.86
N ASN A 160 7.18 15.57 8.92
CA ASN A 160 6.44 16.42 9.86
C ASN A 160 5.36 17.29 9.19
N ASN A 161 4.91 16.92 7.98
CA ASN A 161 3.81 17.58 7.30
C ASN A 161 2.48 16.92 7.70
N TYR A 162 2.09 17.20 8.94
CA TYR A 162 0.96 16.53 9.56
C TYR A 162 -0.39 16.87 8.94
N ASP A 163 -0.57 18.06 8.36
CA ASP A 163 -1.86 18.46 7.80
C ASP A 163 -2.22 17.64 6.55
N ILE A 164 -1.27 17.43 5.64
CA ILE A 164 -1.43 16.51 4.50
C ILE A 164 -1.70 15.10 5.02
N SER A 165 -0.93 14.65 6.02
CA SER A 165 -1.09 13.31 6.56
C SER A 165 -2.45 13.08 7.24
N VAL A 166 -3.02 14.08 7.92
CA VAL A 166 -4.38 14.01 8.49
C VAL A 166 -5.41 13.79 7.39
N GLU A 167 -5.35 14.57 6.31
CA GLU A 167 -6.28 14.45 5.19
C GLU A 167 -6.23 13.05 4.58
N LEU A 168 -5.03 12.56 4.30
CA LEU A 168 -4.81 11.24 3.73
C LEU A 168 -5.27 10.11 4.67
N VAL A 169 -4.90 10.16 5.96
CA VAL A 169 -5.32 9.14 6.94
C VAL A 169 -6.84 9.12 7.08
N ASN A 170 -7.50 10.28 7.15
CA ASN A 170 -8.95 10.37 7.23
C ASN A 170 -9.62 9.80 5.97
N ARG A 171 -9.07 10.09 4.79
CA ARG A 171 -9.53 9.48 3.53
C ARG A 171 -9.39 7.96 3.56
N GLY A 172 -8.26 7.43 4.02
CA GLY A 172 -8.05 5.99 4.16
C GLY A 172 -9.05 5.34 5.12
N ILE A 173 -9.31 5.96 6.28
CA ILE A 173 -10.29 5.46 7.26
C ILE A 173 -11.70 5.46 6.66
N LYS A 174 -12.07 6.52 5.94
CA LYS A 174 -13.36 6.61 5.24
C LYS A 174 -13.52 5.49 4.22
N LEU A 175 -12.52 5.26 3.37
CA LEU A 175 -12.51 4.15 2.39
C LEU A 175 -12.68 2.79 3.07
N CYS A 176 -11.97 2.54 4.17
CA CYS A 176 -12.11 1.30 4.94
C CYS A 176 -13.53 1.15 5.52
N SER A 177 -14.11 2.23 6.04
CA SER A 177 -15.47 2.22 6.60
C SER A 177 -16.53 1.93 5.53
N GLU A 178 -16.42 2.55 4.35
CA GLU A 178 -17.39 2.39 3.25
C GLU A 178 -17.38 0.98 2.65
N GLN A 179 -16.23 0.31 2.67
CA GLN A 179 -16.03 -1.03 2.10
C GLN A 179 -15.92 -2.15 3.15
N HIS A 180 -16.15 -1.83 4.43
CA HIS A 180 -16.01 -2.76 5.56
C HIS A 180 -14.63 -3.47 5.64
N ILE A 181 -13.55 -2.76 5.28
CA ILE A 181 -12.17 -3.28 5.32
C ILE A 181 -11.61 -3.07 6.73
N THR A 182 -11.72 -4.09 7.58
CA THR A 182 -11.28 -4.00 8.98
C THR A 182 -9.78 -4.23 9.16
N TYR A 183 -9.15 -5.05 8.31
CA TYR A 183 -7.75 -5.47 8.48
C TYR A 183 -6.72 -4.36 8.22
N TYR A 184 -7.11 -3.27 7.56
CA TYR A 184 -6.23 -2.15 7.27
C TYR A 184 -6.36 -0.98 8.26
N LEU A 185 -7.47 -0.91 9.00
CA LEU A 185 -7.72 0.10 10.03
C LEU A 185 -6.64 0.18 11.13
N PRO A 186 -6.02 -0.92 11.60
CA PRO A 186 -4.94 -0.84 12.59
C PRO A 186 -3.82 0.09 12.14
N ARG A 187 -3.38 -0.06 10.89
CA ARG A 187 -2.27 0.69 10.29
C ARG A 187 -2.63 2.18 10.16
N LEU A 188 -3.84 2.48 9.71
CA LEU A 188 -4.32 3.87 9.59
C LEU A 188 -4.46 4.55 10.95
N LYS A 189 -5.02 3.87 11.95
CA LYS A 189 -5.13 4.39 13.32
C LYS A 189 -3.77 4.55 14.00
N PHE A 190 -2.80 3.70 13.67
CA PHE A 190 -1.42 3.86 14.10
C PHE A 190 -0.79 5.13 13.50
N LEU A 191 -1.02 5.43 12.22
CA LEU A 191 -0.58 6.70 11.63
C LEU A 191 -1.28 7.91 12.26
N ALA A 192 -2.58 7.82 12.56
CA ALA A 192 -3.31 8.86 13.29
C ALA A 192 -2.68 9.13 14.67
N ALA A 193 -2.27 8.08 15.40
CA ALA A 193 -1.57 8.24 16.68
C ALA A 193 -0.22 8.96 16.51
N LYS A 194 0.59 8.59 15.50
CA LYS A 194 1.85 9.29 15.18
C LYS A 194 1.63 10.77 14.90
N ILE A 195 0.59 11.09 14.14
CA ILE A 195 0.21 12.48 13.84
C ILE A 195 -0.17 13.22 15.12
N ALA A 196 -1.04 12.64 15.95
CA ALA A 196 -1.50 13.25 17.19
C ALA A 196 -0.33 13.55 18.15
N ILE A 197 0.63 12.64 18.26
CA ILE A 197 1.88 12.85 19.01
C ILE A 197 2.67 14.02 18.44
N GLY A 198 2.89 14.04 17.11
CA GLY A 198 3.66 15.09 16.44
C GLY A 198 3.00 16.48 16.50
N LYS A 199 1.66 16.54 16.56
CA LYS A 199 0.89 17.77 16.76
C LYS A 199 0.71 18.17 18.22
N HIS A 200 1.27 17.40 19.17
CA HIS A 200 1.12 17.60 20.61
C HIS A 200 -0.36 17.63 21.07
N GLU A 201 -1.18 16.76 20.47
CA GLU A 201 -2.57 16.58 20.89
C GLU A 201 -2.66 16.07 22.34
N PRO A 202 -3.80 16.30 23.03
CA PRO A 202 -3.99 15.83 24.39
C PRO A 202 -3.74 14.33 24.54
N LYS A 203 -3.15 13.92 25.65
CA LYS A 203 -2.84 12.51 25.96
C LYS A 203 -4.04 11.57 25.75
N GLU A 204 -5.23 12.01 26.14
CA GLU A 204 -6.47 11.26 25.96
C GLU A 204 -6.75 10.91 24.48
N VAL A 205 -6.49 11.85 23.57
CA VAL A 205 -6.64 11.62 22.12
C VAL A 205 -5.65 10.55 21.64
N VAL A 206 -4.39 10.64 22.07
CA VAL A 206 -3.35 9.67 21.70
C VAL A 206 -3.66 8.28 22.26
N ASP A 207 -4.05 8.17 23.53
CA ASP A 207 -4.40 6.91 24.19
C ASP A 207 -5.62 6.23 23.54
N ASN A 208 -6.62 7.02 23.14
CA ASN A 208 -7.79 6.51 22.41
C ASN A 208 -7.37 5.94 21.04
N LEU A 209 -6.52 6.63 20.30
CA LEU A 209 -6.03 6.15 19.00
C LEU A 209 -5.21 4.86 19.13
N PHE A 210 -4.37 4.72 20.16
CA PHE A 210 -3.69 3.46 20.45
C PHE A 210 -4.67 2.33 20.76
N THR A 211 -5.70 2.61 21.56
CA THR A 211 -6.71 1.63 21.95
C THR A 211 -7.49 1.13 20.73
N GLU A 212 -7.95 2.04 19.87
CA GLU A 212 -8.64 1.70 18.63
C GLU A 212 -7.74 0.89 17.69
N SER A 213 -6.50 1.34 17.48
CA SER A 213 -5.52 0.66 16.63
C SER A 213 -5.25 -0.77 17.11
N LEU A 214 -5.06 -0.96 18.41
CA LEU A 214 -4.82 -2.26 19.02
C LEU A 214 -6.04 -3.18 18.97
N ALA A 215 -7.25 -2.65 19.16
CA ALA A 215 -8.48 -3.43 19.07
C ALA A 215 -8.66 -4.03 17.67
N PHE A 216 -8.47 -3.23 16.62
CA PHE A 216 -8.52 -3.75 15.26
C PHE A 216 -7.34 -4.71 14.98
N ALA A 217 -6.14 -4.43 15.50
CA ALA A 217 -4.99 -5.30 15.26
C ALA A 217 -5.26 -6.73 15.79
N LYS A 218 -5.78 -6.84 17.00
CA LYS A 218 -6.14 -8.12 17.65
C LYS A 218 -7.24 -8.87 16.92
N ILE A 219 -8.30 -8.19 16.50
CA ILE A 219 -9.41 -8.81 15.75
C ILE A 219 -8.90 -9.42 14.44
N ASN A 220 -7.94 -8.75 13.78
CA ASN A 220 -7.40 -9.19 12.50
C ASN A 220 -6.08 -9.99 12.62
N GLN A 221 -5.65 -10.34 13.84
CA GLN A 221 -4.42 -11.09 14.10
C GLN A 221 -3.16 -10.44 13.47
N ASN A 222 -3.06 -9.11 13.53
CA ASN A 222 -1.97 -8.36 12.92
C ASN A 222 -0.83 -8.09 13.91
N GLU A 223 -0.08 -9.14 14.26
CA GLU A 223 0.96 -9.13 15.29
C GLU A 223 2.07 -8.08 15.05
N ASN A 224 2.43 -7.85 13.78
CA ASN A 224 3.43 -6.85 13.40
C ASN A 224 2.98 -5.43 13.78
N VAL A 225 1.71 -5.12 13.55
CA VAL A 225 1.15 -3.81 13.90
C VAL A 225 0.97 -3.69 15.42
N GLU A 226 0.57 -4.76 16.11
CA GLU A 226 0.52 -4.78 17.58
C GLU A 226 1.87 -4.43 18.21
N LEU A 227 2.96 -5.03 17.71
CA LEU A 227 4.31 -4.73 18.17
C LEU A 227 4.65 -3.25 17.97
N ARG A 228 4.39 -2.70 16.77
CA ARG A 228 4.65 -1.29 16.44
C ARG A 228 3.87 -0.33 17.35
N ILE A 229 2.60 -0.62 17.63
CA ILE A 229 1.76 0.16 18.55
C ILE A 229 2.36 0.16 19.95
N ASN A 230 2.70 -1.02 20.47
CA ASN A 230 3.23 -1.16 21.82
C ASN A 230 4.59 -0.44 21.98
N THR A 231 5.46 -0.54 20.97
CA THR A 231 6.74 0.20 20.95
C THR A 231 6.52 1.71 20.96
N LEU A 232 5.65 2.23 20.09
CA LEU A 232 5.38 3.66 20.01
C LEU A 232 4.72 4.19 21.29
N ARG A 233 3.78 3.43 21.87
CA ARG A 233 3.13 3.77 23.14
C ARG A 233 4.15 3.90 24.26
N LYS A 234 5.05 2.93 24.41
CA LYS A 234 6.12 2.96 25.41
C LYS A 234 7.01 4.19 25.25
N GLN A 235 7.46 4.48 24.03
CA GLN A 235 8.28 5.67 23.74
C GLN A 235 7.53 6.97 24.07
N TYR A 236 6.24 7.04 23.76
CA TYR A 236 5.42 8.20 24.09
C TYR A 236 5.31 8.40 25.61
N GLU A 237 5.04 7.35 26.37
CA GLU A 237 4.95 7.41 27.84
C GLU A 237 6.28 7.80 28.50
N GLU A 238 7.41 7.31 28.00
CA GLU A 238 8.75 7.67 28.48
C GLU A 238 9.06 9.16 28.25
N ASN A 239 8.63 9.75 27.14
CA ASN A 239 8.86 11.15 26.81
C ASN A 239 7.92 12.14 27.53
N GLN A 240 6.94 11.64 28.29
CA GLN A 240 6.02 12.46 29.10
C GLN A 240 6.42 12.53 30.58
N ASN A 241 7.41 11.73 31.01
CA ASN A 241 7.97 11.71 32.36
C ASN A 241 9.27 12.53 32.43
#